data_AF-H9TU40-F1
#
_entry.id   AF-H9TU40-F1
#
_cell.length_a   1.000
_cell.length_b   1.000
_cell.length_c   1.000
_cell.angle_alpha   90.00
_cell.angle_beta   90.00
_cell.angle_gamma   90.00
#
_symmetry.space_group_name_H-M   'P 1'
#
loop_
_entity.id
_entity.type
_entity.pdbx_description
1 polymer ?
#
loop_
_entity_poly.entity_id
_entity_poly.type
_entity_poly.pdbx_seq_one_letter_code
_entity_poly.pdbx_strand_id
1 'polypeptide(L)'
;FAKLLKQKRITLGYTQADVGLTLGVLFGKVFSQTTICRFEALQLSFKNMCKLRPLLQKWVEEADNNENLQEICKAETLVQARKRKRTSIENRVRG
;
A
#
# COMPACT_ATOMS: atom_id res chain seq x y z
N PHE A 1 11.73 0.53 12.68
CA PHE A 1 10.49 0.02 12.06
C PHE A 1 10.43 0.26 10.55
N ALA A 2 10.52 1.49 10.04
CA ALA A 2 10.45 1.75 8.59
C ALA A 2 11.42 0.91 7.73
N LYS A 3 12.68 0.74 8.17
CA LYS A 3 13.66 -0.15 7.52
C LYS A 3 13.21 -1.62 7.51
N LEU A 4 12.70 -2.12 8.63
CA LEU A 4 12.18 -3.50 8.76
C LEU A 4 10.99 -3.73 7.83
N LEU A 5 10.03 -2.81 7.81
CA LEU A 5 8.88 -2.84 6.90
C LEU A 5 9.35 -2.92 5.44
N LYS A 6 10.29 -2.06 5.04
CA LYS A 6 10.83 -2.04 3.67
C LYS A 6 11.50 -3.36 3.31
N GLN A 7 12.35 -3.88 4.20
CA GLN A 7 13.01 -5.17 4.00
C GLN A 7 11.98 -6.29 3.83
N LYS A 8 11.02 -6.39 4.76
CA LYS A 8 9.99 -7.43 4.75
C LYS A 8 9.17 -7.40 3.47
N ARG A 9 8.72 -6.20 3.09
CA ARG A 9 7.97 -5.96 1.85
C ARG A 9 8.74 -6.46 0.62
N ILE A 10 10.02 -6.13 0.52
CA ILE A 10 10.88 -6.55 -0.61
C ILE A 10 11.08 -8.08 -0.59
N THR A 11 11.38 -8.65 0.59
CA THR A 11 11.60 -10.10 0.75
C THR A 11 10.36 -10.91 0.35
N LEU A 12 9.17 -10.44 0.70
CA LEU A 12 7.90 -11.09 0.37
C LEU A 12 7.35 -10.71 -1.02
N GLY A 13 8.08 -9.89 -1.80
CA GLY A 13 7.70 -9.51 -3.16
C GLY A 13 6.54 -8.53 -3.27
N TYR A 14 6.17 -7.81 -2.21
CA TYR A 14 5.09 -6.82 -2.25
C TYR A 14 5.57 -5.48 -2.83
N THR A 15 4.76 -4.86 -3.68
CA THR A 15 4.97 -3.45 -4.04
C THR A 15 4.41 -2.52 -2.96
N GLN A 16 4.83 -1.26 -2.96
CA GLN A 16 4.26 -0.24 -2.06
C GLN A 16 2.75 -0.03 -2.30
N ALA A 17 2.27 -0.23 -3.53
CA ALA A 17 0.84 -0.19 -3.84
C ALA A 17 0.11 -1.40 -3.23
N ASP A 18 0.71 -2.59 -3.33
CA ASP A 18 0.13 -3.82 -2.79
C ASP A 18 -0.04 -3.74 -1.27
N VAL A 19 0.98 -3.22 -0.56
CA VAL A 19 0.87 -2.95 0.89
C VAL A 19 -0.29 -2.01 1.19
N GLY A 20 -0.44 -0.94 0.41
CA GLY A 20 -1.53 0.01 0.57
C GLY A 20 -2.92 -0.60 0.32
N LEU A 21 -3.03 -1.55 -0.61
CA LEU A 21 -4.25 -2.29 -0.90
C LEU A 21 -4.57 -3.33 0.17
N THR A 22 -3.60 -4.15 0.59
CA THR A 22 -3.81 -5.16 1.64
C THR A 22 -4.16 -4.53 2.99
N LEU A 23 -3.57 -3.39 3.33
CA LEU A 23 -4.02 -2.59 4.48
C LEU A 23 -5.50 -2.16 4.35
N GLY A 24 -5.96 -1.91 3.13
CA GLY A 24 -7.37 -1.64 2.83
C GLY A 24 -8.27 -2.83 3.10
N VAL A 25 -7.84 -4.02 2.72
CA VAL A 25 -8.58 -5.28 2.97
C VAL A 25 -8.61 -5.60 4.47
N LEU A 26 -7.47 -5.49 5.16
CA LEU A 26 -7.34 -5.86 6.58
C LEU A 26 -8.00 -4.85 7.53
N PHE A 27 -7.94 -3.55 7.21
CA PHE A 27 -8.34 -2.48 8.13
C PHE A 27 -9.42 -1.55 7.57
N GLY A 28 -9.97 -1.86 6.38
CA GLY A 28 -11.02 -1.05 5.73
C GLY A 28 -10.53 0.29 5.18
N LYS A 29 -9.22 0.54 5.13
CA LYS A 29 -8.64 1.81 4.67
C LYS A 29 -7.49 1.61 3.70
N VAL A 30 -7.75 1.86 2.42
CA VAL A 30 -6.74 1.78 1.37
C VAL A 30 -5.76 2.96 1.49
N PHE A 31 -4.47 2.65 1.45
CA PHE A 31 -3.42 3.65 1.36
C PHE A 31 -2.83 3.71 -0.05
N SER A 32 -2.36 4.89 -0.45
CA SER A 32 -1.67 5.04 -1.73
C SER A 32 -0.21 4.58 -1.64
N GLN A 33 0.36 4.18 -2.79
CA GLN A 33 1.79 3.92 -2.93
C GLN A 33 2.64 5.07 -2.36
N THR A 34 2.26 6.33 -2.63
CA THR A 34 2.95 7.51 -2.12
C THR A 34 2.94 7.59 -0.59
N THR A 35 1.86 7.16 0.05
CA THR A 35 1.78 7.13 1.53
C THR A 35 2.77 6.13 2.11
N ILE A 36 2.82 4.93 1.54
CA ILE A 36 3.77 3.89 1.96
C ILE A 36 5.21 4.32 1.70
N CYS A 37 5.48 4.91 0.53
CA CYS A 37 6.80 5.45 0.19
C CYS A 37 7.27 6.53 1.17
N ARG A 38 6.41 7.50 1.51
CA ARG A 38 6.75 8.55 2.48
C ARG A 38 6.96 7.99 3.89
N PHE A 39 6.19 6.97 4.30
CA PHE A 39 6.41 6.30 5.58
C PHE A 39 7.78 5.60 5.62
N GLU A 40 8.15 4.86 4.56
CA GLU A 40 9.46 4.20 4.45
C GLU A 40 10.62 5.22 4.49
N ALA A 41 10.42 6.39 3.90
CA ALA A 41 11.39 7.49 3.89
C ALA A 41 11.35 8.37 5.15
N LEU A 42 10.49 8.08 6.13
CA LEU A 42 10.26 8.91 7.33
C LEU A 42 9.84 10.36 6.99
N GLN A 43 9.22 10.57 5.83
CA GLN A 43 8.78 11.87 5.31
C GLN A 43 7.31 12.20 5.65
N LEU A 44 6.83 11.70 6.79
CA LEU A 44 5.52 12.06 7.32
C LEU A 44 5.69 12.77 8.65
N SER A 45 4.72 13.60 9.02
CA SER A 45 4.69 14.22 10.35
C SER A 45 4.70 13.15 11.44
N PHE A 46 5.28 13.47 12.60
CA PHE A 46 5.36 12.54 13.73
C PHE A 46 3.99 11.95 14.12
N LYS A 47 2.95 12.80 14.15
CA LYS A 47 1.57 12.37 14.41
C LYS A 47 1.06 11.34 13.39
N ASN A 48 1.40 11.50 12.11
CA ASN A 48 1.01 10.55 11.06
C ASN A 48 1.84 9.26 11.12
N MET A 49 3.13 9.36 11.42
CA MET A 49 4.00 8.21 11.64
C MET A 49 3.48 7.33 12.79
N CYS A 50 3.13 7.94 13.93
CA CYS A 50 2.56 7.23 15.08
C CYS A 50 1.23 6.55 14.77
N LYS A 51 0.38 7.16 13.93
CA LYS A 51 -0.90 6.56 13.50
C LYS A 51 -0.72 5.38 12.54
N LEU A 52 0.25 5.46 11.63
CA LEU A 52 0.50 4.42 10.63
C LEU A 52 1.29 3.23 11.18
N ARG A 53 2.16 3.46 12.17
CA ARG A 53 2.99 2.42 12.78
C ARG A 53 2.20 1.18 13.24
N PRO A 54 1.12 1.27 14.05
CA PRO A 54 0.39 0.08 14.50
C PRO A 54 -0.29 -0.68 13.36
N LEU A 55 -0.78 0.03 12.33
CA LEU A 55 -1.39 -0.60 11.14
C LEU A 55 -0.36 -1.39 10.34
N LEU A 56 0.80 -0.79 10.11
CA LEU A 56 1.90 -1.41 9.38
C LEU A 56 2.56 -2.54 10.16
N GLN A 57 2.57 -2.47 11.50
CA GLN A 57 3.10 -3.54 12.33
C GLN A 57 2.23 -4.79 12.22
N LYS A 58 0.91 -4.64 12.37
CA LYS A 58 -0.02 -5.74 12.16
C LYS A 58 0.08 -6.31 10.74
N TRP A 59 0.25 -5.46 9.72
CA TRP A 59 0.46 -5.95 8.36
C TRP A 59 1.73 -6.82 8.23
N VAL A 60 2.84 -6.45 8.90
CA VAL A 60 4.06 -7.28 8.90
C VAL A 60 3.80 -8.64 9.57
N GLU A 61 3.04 -8.66 10.67
CA GLU A 61 2.67 -9.90 11.37
C GLU A 61 1.78 -10.79 10.48
N GLU A 62 0.78 -10.22 9.82
CA GLU A 62 -0.11 -10.97 8.92
C GLU A 62 0.61 -11.47 7.67
N ALA A 63 1.50 -10.65 7.09
CA ALA A 63 2.26 -11.02 5.90
C ALA A 63 3.27 -12.15 6.16
N ASP A 64 3.68 -12.35 7.41
CA ASP A 64 4.50 -13.48 7.84
C ASP A 64 3.73 -14.80 7.99
N ASN A 65 2.48 -14.71 8.45
CA ASN A 65 1.68 -15.89 8.79
C ASN A 65 0.78 -16.38 7.65
N ASN A 66 0.44 -15.50 6.70
CA ASN A 66 -0.56 -15.80 5.67
C ASN A 66 0.05 -15.74 4.25
N GLU A 67 0.45 -16.89 3.69
CA GLU A 67 0.75 -17.03 2.25
C GLU A 67 -0.45 -16.61 1.38
N ASN A 68 -1.68 -16.84 1.88
CA ASN A 68 -2.94 -16.50 1.22
C ASN A 68 -3.17 -14.97 1.10
N LEU A 69 -2.49 -14.15 1.92
CA LEU A 69 -2.61 -12.68 1.84
C LEU A 69 -2.12 -12.17 0.46
N GLN A 70 -1.16 -12.88 -0.14
CA GLN A 70 -0.65 -12.56 -1.46
C GLN A 70 -1.66 -12.87 -2.56
N GLU A 71 -2.44 -13.95 -2.42
CA GLU A 71 -3.51 -14.32 -3.35
C GLU A 71 -4.68 -13.33 -3.28
N ILE A 72 -5.10 -12.95 -2.08
CA ILE A 72 -6.11 -11.93 -1.84
C ILE A 72 -5.66 -10.59 -2.44
N CYS A 73 -4.40 -10.21 -2.24
CA CYS A 73 -3.86 -8.99 -2.82
C CYS A 73 -3.88 -9.02 -4.35
N LYS A 74 -3.51 -10.14 -4.99
CA LYS A 74 -3.54 -10.29 -6.45
C LYS A 74 -4.97 -10.20 -6.98
N ALA A 75 -5.93 -10.85 -6.31
CA ALA A 75 -7.34 -10.80 -6.68
C ALA A 75 -7.91 -9.37 -6.60
N GLU A 76 -7.64 -8.65 -5.50
CA GLU A 76 -8.06 -7.26 -5.31
C GLU A 76 -7.38 -6.31 -6.30
N THR A 77 -6.10 -6.50 -6.61
CA THR A 77 -5.38 -5.71 -7.63
C THR A 77 -6.01 -5.89 -9.01
N LEU A 78 -6.43 -7.10 -9.39
CA LEU A 78 -7.16 -7.35 -10.64
C LEU A 78 -8.54 -6.67 -10.66
N VAL A 79 -9.26 -6.67 -9.53
CA VAL A 79 -10.57 -6.00 -9.40
C VAL A 79 -10.41 -4.47 -9.45
N GLN A 80 -9.42 -3.91 -8.75
CA GLN A 80 -9.08 -2.49 -8.78
C GLN A 80 -8.61 -2.02 -10.17
N ALA A 81 -7.83 -2.82 -10.89
CA ALA A 81 -7.42 -2.53 -12.26
C ALA A 81 -8.62 -2.44 -13.21
N ARG A 82 -9.63 -3.32 -13.03
CA ARG A 82 -10.89 -3.26 -13.79
C ARG A 82 -11.75 -2.04 -13.43
N LYS A 83 -11.65 -1.54 -12.19
CA LYS A 83 -12.44 -0.38 -11.70
C LYS A 83 -11.78 0.98 -11.97
N ARG A 84 -10.47 1.02 -12.24
CA ARG A 84 -9.73 2.26 -12.57
C ARG A 84 -9.83 2.61 -14.05
N LYS A 85 -11.04 2.91 -14.54
CA LYS A 85 -11.19 3.84 -15.69
C LYS A 85 -10.95 5.25 -15.18
N ARG A 86 -9.68 5.69 -15.21
CA ARG A 86 -9.34 7.11 -15.10
C ARG A 86 -9.88 7.76 -16.38
N THR A 87 -10.81 8.69 -16.24
CA THR A 87 -11.14 9.59 -17.36
C THR A 87 -9.87 10.42 -17.63
N SER A 88 -9.20 10.13 -18.74
CA SER A 88 -8.19 11.05 -19.27
C SER A 88 -8.92 12.31 -19.70
N ILE A 89 -8.66 13.43 -19.01
CA ILE A 89 -8.99 14.75 -19.54
C ILE A 89 -7.90 15.06 -20.56
N GLU A 90 -8.27 15.02 -21.83
CA GLU A 90 -7.41 15.41 -22.94
C GLU A 90 -7.19 16.93 -22.87
N ASN A 91 -5.96 17.36 -22.54
CA ASN A 91 -5.56 18.77 -22.65
C ASN A 91 -5.48 19.14 -24.13
N ARG A 92 -6.57 19.68 -24.68
CA ARG A 92 -6.53 20.34 -25.99
C ARG A 92 -6.10 21.79 -25.80
N VAL A 93 -4.78 22.00 -25.72
CA VAL A 93 -4.18 23.32 -25.94
C VAL A 93 -4.43 23.67 -27.42
N ARG A 94 -5.34 24.60 -27.70
CA ARG A 94 -5.38 25.34 -28.96
C ARG A 94 -4.63 26.64 -28.74
N GLY A 95 -3.70 26.93 -29.65
CA GLY A 95 -2.88 28.14 -29.67
C GLY A 95 -3.63 29.38 -30.13
#